data_AF-A0A831LKC9-F1
#
_entry.id   AF-A0A831LKC9-F1
#
_cell.length_a   1.000
_cell.length_b   1.000
_cell.length_c   1.000
_cell.angle_alpha   90.00
_cell.angle_beta   90.00
_cell.angle_gamma   90.00
#
_symmetry.space_group_name_H-M   'P 1'
#
loop_
_entity.id
_entity.type
_entity.pdbx_description
1 polymer ?
#
loop_
_entity_poly.entity_id
_entity_poly.type
_entity_poly.pdbx_seq_one_letter_code
_entity_poly.pdbx_strand_id
1 'polypeptide(L)'
;VVNSNSTLVTYQWNDKYQNYWKSNRRTDQIEVDFISNTKVQMGLNKLYILTGGGTASASELSITGLKPYMDVVTVGETTYGKYTGSITLKPEFYYDNESDYAEFENWGLQPIVLRYANSQGITDFKDGFVPDIPAEDDLFSGIPLGNLQDPLVKAAIEDITGSQIVALKKARVKIPYTIFDRGFSKYDANKRELLIDLKDFSFSEK
;
A
#
# COMPACT_ATOMS: atom_id res chain seq x y z
N VAL A 1 -23.54 -1.30 7.83
CA VAL A 1 -22.80 -2.01 8.89
C VAL A 1 -22.11 -3.18 8.23
N VAL A 2 -20.78 -3.21 8.27
CA VAL A 2 -20.02 -4.35 7.73
C VAL A 2 -20.39 -5.58 8.55
N ASN A 3 -20.99 -6.58 7.91
CA ASN A 3 -21.26 -7.86 8.56
C ASN A 3 -19.91 -8.53 8.84
N SER A 4 -19.69 -8.88 10.10
CA SER A 4 -18.58 -9.72 10.55
C SER A 4 -18.46 -10.95 9.64
N ASN A 5 -17.25 -11.25 9.17
CA ASN A 5 -16.91 -12.30 8.18
C ASN A 5 -17.12 -11.93 6.69
N SER A 6 -17.37 -10.66 6.37
CA SER A 6 -17.23 -10.23 4.97
C SER A 6 -15.74 -10.16 4.60
N THR A 7 -15.39 -10.54 3.38
CA THR A 7 -14.03 -10.40 2.85
C THR A 7 -13.70 -8.94 2.57
N LEU A 8 -12.64 -8.41 3.18
CA LEU A 8 -12.13 -7.07 2.89
C LEU A 8 -11.37 -7.07 1.56
N VAL A 9 -10.41 -7.99 1.42
CA VAL A 9 -9.64 -8.20 0.20
C VAL A 9 -9.34 -9.67 -0.03
N THR A 10 -9.14 -10.03 -1.30
CA THR A 10 -8.64 -11.33 -1.72
C THR A 10 -7.19 -11.22 -2.18
N TYR A 11 -6.42 -12.25 -1.89
CA TYR A 11 -5.04 -12.43 -2.29
C TYR A 11 -4.96 -13.38 -3.48
N GLN A 12 -4.38 -12.87 -4.57
CA GLN A 12 -4.16 -13.59 -5.81
C GLN A 12 -2.66 -13.83 -5.97
N TRP A 13 -2.22 -15.03 -5.64
CA TRP A 13 -0.82 -15.43 -5.72
C TRP A 13 -0.46 -15.90 -7.13
N ASN A 14 0.83 -16.07 -7.40
CA ASN A 14 1.26 -16.88 -8.53
C ASN A 14 0.72 -18.33 -8.43
N ASP A 15 0.71 -19.05 -9.56
CA ASP A 15 0.07 -20.37 -9.65
C ASP A 15 0.61 -21.37 -8.60
N LYS A 16 1.92 -21.34 -8.33
CA LYS A 16 2.55 -22.22 -7.34
C LYS A 16 1.96 -22.03 -5.94
N TYR A 17 2.00 -20.81 -5.41
CA TYR A 17 1.50 -20.53 -4.06
C TYR A 17 -0.02 -20.56 -4.00
N GLN A 18 -0.71 -20.10 -5.04
CA GLN A 18 -2.17 -20.14 -5.09
C GLN A 18 -2.70 -21.58 -4.99
N ASN A 19 -2.08 -22.51 -5.73
CA ASN A 19 -2.43 -23.93 -5.68
C ASN A 19 -2.07 -24.55 -4.32
N TYR A 20 -0.90 -24.20 -3.77
CA TYR A 20 -0.48 -24.68 -2.45
C TYR A 20 -1.44 -24.26 -1.34
N TRP A 21 -1.88 -23.00 -1.30
CA TRP A 21 -2.82 -22.53 -0.28
C TRP A 21 -4.20 -23.18 -0.42
N LYS A 22 -4.69 -23.34 -1.66
CA LYS A 22 -5.96 -24.01 -1.93
C LYS A 22 -5.93 -25.49 -1.54
N SER A 23 -4.88 -26.23 -1.90
CA SER A 23 -4.77 -27.66 -1.59
C SER A 23 -4.63 -27.93 -0.09
N ASN A 24 -3.97 -27.02 0.64
CA ASN A 24 -3.82 -27.08 2.09
C ASN A 24 -4.96 -26.41 2.86
N ARG A 25 -6.03 -25.95 2.18
CA ARG A 25 -7.20 -25.29 2.79
C ARG A 25 -6.84 -24.09 3.68
N ARG A 26 -5.83 -23.32 3.27
CA ARG A 26 -5.35 -22.11 3.96
C ARG A 26 -6.07 -20.87 3.44
N THR A 27 -7.34 -20.71 3.84
CA THR A 27 -8.16 -19.54 3.45
C THR A 27 -7.57 -18.23 3.99
N ASP A 28 -6.88 -18.27 5.13
CA ASP A 28 -6.16 -17.13 5.72
C ASP A 28 -5.01 -16.59 4.85
N GLN A 29 -4.58 -17.36 3.85
CA GLN A 29 -3.61 -16.93 2.86
C GLN A 29 -4.27 -16.46 1.56
N ILE A 30 -5.58 -16.60 1.40
CA ILE A 30 -6.31 -16.27 0.16
C ILE A 30 -7.27 -15.10 0.39
N GLU A 31 -7.78 -14.93 1.60
CA GLU A 31 -8.78 -13.92 1.94
C GLU A 31 -8.37 -13.22 3.24
N VAL A 32 -8.61 -11.92 3.28
CA VAL A 32 -8.54 -11.11 4.48
C VAL A 32 -9.95 -10.66 4.80
N ASP A 33 -10.51 -11.16 5.89
CA ASP A 33 -11.85 -10.80 6.32
C ASP A 33 -11.84 -9.70 7.37
N PHE A 34 -12.97 -9.03 7.54
CA PHE A 34 -13.17 -8.15 8.67
C PHE A 34 -13.15 -8.91 10.00
N ILE A 35 -12.44 -8.36 10.98
CA ILE A 35 -12.36 -8.91 12.34
C ILE A 35 -13.72 -8.84 13.03
N SER A 36 -14.31 -10.00 13.29
CA SER A 36 -15.67 -10.15 13.78
C SER A 36 -15.88 -9.78 15.26
N ASN A 37 -14.81 -9.74 16.06
CA ASN A 37 -14.86 -9.52 17.52
C ASN A 37 -14.21 -8.19 17.94
N THR A 38 -14.25 -7.17 17.09
CA THR A 38 -13.73 -5.84 17.41
C THR A 38 -14.50 -5.21 18.58
N LYS A 39 -13.79 -4.84 19.65
CA LYS A 39 -14.40 -4.26 20.87
C LYS A 39 -15.06 -2.90 20.64
N VAL A 40 -14.54 -2.11 19.70
CA VAL A 40 -15.01 -0.74 19.42
C VAL A 40 -15.27 -0.58 17.93
N GLN A 41 -16.52 -0.26 17.58
CA GLN A 41 -16.92 0.05 16.22
C GLN A 41 -17.40 1.51 16.18
N MET A 42 -16.80 2.32 15.30
CA MET A 42 -17.16 3.75 15.20
C MET A 42 -18.51 3.99 14.49
N GLY A 43 -19.10 2.97 13.84
CA GLY A 43 -20.39 3.09 13.17
C GLY A 43 -20.39 4.09 12.00
N LEU A 44 -19.23 4.34 11.38
CA LEU A 44 -19.10 5.30 10.29
C LEU A 44 -19.67 4.74 8.98
N ASN A 45 -20.39 5.59 8.25
CA ASN A 45 -20.87 5.28 6.90
C ASN A 45 -19.97 5.91 5.81
N LYS A 46 -19.13 6.86 6.21
CA LYS A 46 -18.24 7.62 5.34
C LYS A 46 -16.89 7.83 6.00
N LEU A 47 -15.81 7.76 5.22
CA LEU A 47 -14.44 7.95 5.67
C LEU A 47 -13.70 8.87 4.68
N TYR A 48 -12.99 9.85 5.23
CA TYR A 48 -12.05 10.69 4.48
C TYR A 48 -10.63 10.20 4.72
N ILE A 49 -9.86 10.01 3.66
CA ILE A 49 -8.47 9.56 3.70
C ILE A 49 -7.62 10.63 3.02
N LEU A 50 -6.69 11.21 3.77
CA LEU A 50 -5.73 12.15 3.22
C LEU A 50 -4.64 11.35 2.50
N THR A 51 -4.43 11.65 1.21
CA THR A 51 -3.53 10.90 0.33
C THR A 51 -2.47 11.80 -0.28
N GLY A 52 -1.33 11.20 -0.61
CA GLY A 52 -0.32 11.83 -1.44
C GLY A 52 0.39 10.79 -2.29
N GLY A 53 1.37 11.23 -3.09
CA GLY A 53 2.18 10.30 -3.89
C GLY A 53 2.79 9.16 -3.07
N GLY A 54 3.08 9.39 -1.78
CA GLY A 54 3.62 8.44 -0.80
C GLY A 54 2.67 7.32 -0.35
N THR A 55 1.36 7.48 -0.53
CA THR A 55 0.36 6.49 -0.11
C THR A 55 0.47 5.24 -0.98
N ALA A 56 0.91 4.13 -0.41
CA ALA A 56 1.21 2.89 -1.15
C ALA A 56 0.90 1.64 -0.32
N SER A 57 0.74 0.48 -0.98
CA SER A 57 0.69 -0.83 -0.31
C SER A 57 -0.51 -0.97 0.64
N ALA A 58 -0.30 -1.33 1.92
CA ALA A 58 -1.38 -1.55 2.89
C ALA A 58 -2.35 -0.36 3.04
N SER A 59 -1.90 0.88 2.84
CA SER A 59 -2.79 2.04 2.82
C SER A 59 -3.75 2.02 1.64
N GLU A 60 -3.30 1.61 0.46
CA GLU A 60 -4.13 1.47 -0.74
C GLU A 60 -5.05 0.24 -0.66
N LEU A 61 -4.58 -0.84 -0.02
CA LEU A 61 -5.42 -1.98 0.38
C LEU A 61 -6.60 -1.51 1.23
N SER A 62 -6.36 -0.63 2.20
CA SER A 62 -7.41 -0.09 3.05
C SER A 62 -8.41 0.76 2.26
N ILE A 63 -7.92 1.62 1.34
CA ILE A 63 -8.77 2.42 0.44
C ILE A 63 -9.65 1.51 -0.42
N THR A 64 -9.05 0.57 -1.17
CA THR A 64 -9.79 -0.28 -2.11
C THR A 64 -10.71 -1.29 -1.41
N GLY A 65 -10.26 -1.84 -0.29
CA GLY A 65 -11.00 -2.86 0.46
C GLY A 65 -12.25 -2.32 1.15
N LEU A 66 -12.22 -1.05 1.60
CA LEU A 66 -13.38 -0.42 2.25
C LEU A 66 -14.43 0.11 1.25
N LYS A 67 -14.03 0.48 0.03
CA LYS A 67 -14.93 1.06 -1.00
C LYS A 67 -16.22 0.26 -1.25
N PRO A 68 -16.22 -1.09 -1.29
CA PRO A 68 -17.46 -1.86 -1.45
C PRO A 68 -18.46 -1.75 -0.28
N TYR A 69 -18.03 -1.25 0.88
CA TYR A 69 -18.77 -1.32 2.14
C TYR A 69 -19.16 0.04 2.73
N MET A 70 -18.49 1.12 2.30
CA MET A 70 -18.73 2.46 2.79
C MET A 70 -18.26 3.52 1.78
N ASP A 71 -18.71 4.76 1.97
CA ASP A 71 -18.22 5.89 1.18
C ASP A 71 -16.78 6.24 1.62
N VAL A 72 -15.82 6.12 0.70
CA VAL A 72 -14.40 6.42 0.95
C VAL A 72 -14.00 7.56 0.04
N VAL A 73 -13.77 8.72 0.63
CA VAL A 73 -13.35 9.94 -0.06
C VAL A 73 -11.86 10.16 0.16
N THR A 74 -11.13 10.35 -0.93
CA THR A 74 -9.69 10.62 -0.93
C THR A 74 -9.43 12.11 -1.15
N VAL A 75 -8.55 12.69 -0.34
CA VAL A 75 -8.24 14.12 -0.36
C VAL A 75 -6.73 14.31 -0.46
N GLY A 76 -6.26 15.04 -1.45
CA GLY A 76 -4.83 15.31 -1.61
C GLY A 76 -4.35 15.06 -3.04
N GLU A 77 -3.34 14.21 -3.19
CA GLU A 77 -2.77 13.83 -4.50
C GLU A 77 -2.99 12.34 -4.81
N THR A 78 -2.72 11.96 -6.06
CA THR A 78 -2.81 10.57 -6.55
C THR A 78 -1.88 9.66 -5.76
N THR A 79 -2.39 8.50 -5.35
CA THR A 79 -1.60 7.48 -4.63
C THR A 79 -0.57 6.79 -5.54
N TYR A 80 0.26 5.91 -4.98
CA TYR A 80 1.37 5.31 -5.73
C TYR A 80 0.96 4.21 -6.72
N GLY A 81 -0.06 3.40 -6.40
CA GLY A 81 -0.50 2.27 -7.22
C GLY A 81 0.18 0.93 -6.92
N LYS A 82 0.59 0.69 -5.67
CA LYS A 82 1.21 -0.59 -5.26
C LYS A 82 0.16 -1.57 -4.73
N TYR A 83 -0.35 -2.38 -5.66
CA TYR A 83 -1.34 -3.44 -5.40
C TYR A 83 -0.71 -4.84 -5.21
N THR A 84 0.62 -4.91 -5.06
CA THR A 84 1.38 -6.16 -5.02
C THR A 84 2.12 -6.39 -3.71
N GLY A 85 2.40 -7.66 -3.40
CA GLY A 85 3.16 -8.12 -2.24
C GLY A 85 4.30 -9.07 -2.63
N SER A 86 5.35 -9.06 -1.80
CA SER A 86 6.50 -9.97 -1.93
C SER A 86 6.54 -11.00 -0.81
N ILE A 87 7.33 -12.04 -1.02
CA ILE A 87 7.80 -12.92 0.05
C ILE A 87 9.30 -12.73 0.22
N THR A 88 9.79 -12.89 1.44
CA THR A 88 11.23 -12.87 1.70
C THR A 88 11.80 -14.26 1.46
N LEU A 89 12.78 -14.37 0.57
CA LEU A 89 13.58 -15.57 0.37
C LEU A 89 14.99 -15.31 0.88
N LYS A 90 15.51 -16.21 1.69
CA LYS A 90 16.88 -16.15 2.18
C LYS A 90 17.57 -17.49 2.03
N PRO A 91 18.91 -17.54 1.98
CA PRO A 91 19.64 -18.78 1.78
C PRO A 91 19.31 -19.86 2.80
N GLU A 92 19.14 -19.51 4.08
CA GLU A 92 18.85 -20.47 5.15
C GLU A 92 17.49 -21.21 4.97
N PHE A 93 16.65 -20.79 4.03
CA PHE A 93 15.39 -21.49 3.71
C PHE A 93 15.55 -22.59 2.65
N TYR A 94 16.70 -22.66 1.96
CA TYR A 94 16.89 -23.51 0.78
C TYR A 94 18.14 -24.39 0.83
N TYR A 95 19.08 -24.08 1.74
CA TYR A 95 20.32 -24.83 1.90
C TYR A 95 20.39 -25.39 3.31
N ASP A 96 20.70 -26.69 3.42
CA ASP A 96 20.79 -27.36 4.72
C ASP A 96 22.11 -27.05 5.45
N ASN A 97 23.21 -26.79 4.71
CA ASN A 97 24.52 -26.49 5.29
C ASN A 97 24.90 -25.02 5.09
N GLU A 98 25.32 -24.35 6.16
CA GLU A 98 25.77 -22.94 6.12
C GLU A 98 26.93 -22.71 5.14
N SER A 99 27.81 -23.71 4.96
CA SER A 99 28.92 -23.63 4.00
C SER A 99 28.47 -23.47 2.56
N ASP A 100 27.27 -23.93 2.20
CA ASP A 100 26.76 -23.90 0.83
C ASP A 100 26.33 -22.48 0.39
N TYR A 101 26.16 -21.57 1.36
CA TYR A 101 25.73 -20.19 1.12
C TYR A 101 26.56 -19.13 1.85
N ALA A 102 27.71 -19.49 2.43
CA ALA A 102 28.54 -18.57 3.22
C ALA A 102 28.91 -17.27 2.49
N GLU A 103 29.09 -17.31 1.16
CA GLU A 103 29.42 -16.12 0.35
C GLU A 103 28.27 -15.11 0.21
N PHE A 104 27.03 -15.54 0.44
CA PHE A 104 25.81 -14.73 0.27
C PHE A 104 24.83 -14.90 1.43
N GLU A 105 25.31 -15.30 2.61
CA GLU A 105 24.49 -15.58 3.81
C GLU A 105 23.62 -14.41 4.25
N ASN A 106 24.05 -13.18 3.97
CA ASN A 106 23.36 -11.95 4.33
C ASN A 106 22.46 -11.42 3.21
N TRP A 107 22.24 -12.19 2.14
CA TRP A 107 21.37 -11.80 1.03
C TRP A 107 19.91 -12.14 1.31
N GLY A 108 19.01 -11.39 0.68
CA GLY A 108 17.58 -11.67 0.68
C GLY A 108 16.94 -11.23 -0.62
N LEU A 109 16.06 -12.05 -1.17
CA LEU A 109 15.25 -11.73 -2.34
C LEU A 109 13.82 -11.42 -1.91
N GLN A 110 13.20 -10.45 -2.60
CA GLN A 110 11.81 -10.03 -2.37
C GLN A 110 10.99 -10.11 -3.67
N PRO A 111 10.85 -11.31 -4.28
CA PRO A 111 10.06 -11.45 -5.49
C PRO A 111 8.60 -11.06 -5.24
N ILE A 112 8.03 -10.29 -6.16
CA ILE A 112 6.60 -10.03 -6.17
C ILE A 112 5.88 -11.31 -6.60
N VAL A 113 5.05 -11.86 -5.71
CA VAL A 113 4.35 -13.13 -5.92
C VAL A 113 2.85 -13.04 -5.63
N LEU A 114 2.38 -11.87 -5.24
CA LEU A 114 1.02 -11.60 -4.78
C LEU A 114 0.51 -10.29 -5.39
N ARG A 115 -0.76 -10.29 -5.79
CA ARG A 115 -1.57 -9.07 -5.94
C ARG A 115 -2.84 -9.19 -5.11
N TYR A 116 -3.41 -8.07 -4.69
CA TYR A 116 -4.67 -8.08 -3.93
C TYR A 116 -5.81 -7.38 -4.67
N ALA A 117 -7.03 -7.86 -4.48
CA ALA A 117 -8.25 -7.29 -5.02
C ALA A 117 -9.27 -7.04 -3.92
N ASN A 118 -10.13 -6.03 -4.05
CA ASN A 118 -11.25 -5.88 -3.10
C ASN A 118 -12.31 -6.98 -3.30
N SER A 119 -13.35 -6.98 -2.47
CA SER A 119 -14.43 -7.99 -2.53
C SER A 119 -15.25 -7.99 -3.83
N GLN A 120 -15.13 -6.96 -4.66
CA GLN A 120 -15.73 -6.88 -5.99
C GLN A 120 -14.75 -7.31 -7.10
N GLY A 121 -13.54 -7.76 -6.74
CA GLY A 121 -12.51 -8.18 -7.68
C GLY A 121 -11.70 -7.02 -8.30
N ILE A 122 -11.85 -5.79 -7.80
CA ILE A 122 -11.08 -4.63 -8.32
C ILE A 122 -9.63 -4.71 -7.84
N THR A 123 -8.70 -4.72 -8.79
CA THR A 123 -7.25 -4.77 -8.60
C THR A 123 -6.54 -4.00 -9.72
N ASP A 124 -5.23 -4.19 -9.90
CA ASP A 124 -4.43 -3.65 -11.00
C ASP A 124 -4.47 -2.11 -11.13
N PHE A 125 -4.67 -1.40 -10.01
CA PHE A 125 -4.64 0.07 -9.94
C PHE A 125 -3.20 0.61 -9.97
N LYS A 126 -2.44 0.23 -11.00
CA LYS A 126 -1.02 0.55 -11.19
C LYS A 126 -0.69 2.05 -11.18
N ASP A 127 -1.65 2.88 -11.57
CA ASP A 127 -1.50 4.33 -11.67
C ASP A 127 -1.97 5.04 -10.38
N GLY A 128 -2.32 4.27 -9.34
CA GLY A 128 -2.87 4.77 -8.08
C GLY A 128 -4.35 5.17 -8.18
N PHE A 129 -4.84 5.71 -7.08
CA PHE A 129 -6.16 6.32 -6.95
C PHE A 129 -6.02 7.82 -7.10
N VAL A 130 -6.65 8.37 -8.15
CA VAL A 130 -6.83 9.83 -8.30
C VAL A 130 -7.70 10.31 -7.12
N PRO A 131 -7.33 11.42 -6.46
CA PRO A 131 -8.07 11.94 -5.32
C PRO A 131 -9.45 12.43 -5.76
N ASP A 132 -10.46 12.18 -4.93
CA ASP A 132 -11.81 12.73 -5.13
C ASP A 132 -11.80 14.27 -4.93
N ILE A 133 -10.98 14.74 -3.98
CA ILE A 133 -10.76 16.17 -3.70
C ILE A 133 -9.27 16.49 -3.85
N PRO A 134 -8.85 17.06 -4.98
CA PRO A 134 -7.46 17.45 -5.18
C PRO A 134 -7.03 18.54 -4.19
N ALA A 135 -5.94 18.32 -3.46
CA ALA A 135 -5.31 19.30 -2.57
C ALA A 135 -3.79 19.08 -2.52
N GLU A 136 -3.01 20.15 -2.57
CA GLU A 136 -1.55 20.08 -2.50
C GLU A 136 -1.09 20.35 -1.07
N ASP A 137 -0.28 19.44 -0.52
CA ASP A 137 0.33 19.55 0.80
C ASP A 137 1.37 20.69 0.84
N ASP A 138 1.51 21.33 2.00
CA ASP A 138 2.54 22.34 2.25
C ASP A 138 3.64 21.78 3.14
N LEU A 139 4.65 21.19 2.48
CA LEU A 139 5.82 20.54 3.10
C LEU A 139 6.63 21.46 4.03
N PHE A 140 6.44 22.78 3.97
CA PHE A 140 7.19 23.76 4.75
C PHE A 140 6.34 24.53 5.76
N SER A 141 5.03 24.26 5.82
CA SER A 141 4.11 24.93 6.73
C SER A 141 4.49 24.75 8.20
N GLY A 142 5.07 23.60 8.55
CA GLY A 142 5.55 23.28 9.90
C GLY A 142 4.44 23.28 10.96
N ILE A 143 3.19 23.06 10.55
CA ILE A 143 2.03 23.07 11.46
C ILE A 143 1.76 21.67 12.03
N PRO A 144 1.17 21.56 13.25
CA PRO A 144 0.80 20.27 13.81
C PRO A 144 -0.27 19.55 12.99
N LEU A 145 -0.24 18.21 12.99
CA LEU A 145 -1.27 17.37 12.38
C LEU A 145 -2.66 17.70 12.94
N GLY A 146 -3.67 17.72 12.08
CA GLY A 146 -5.06 18.06 12.43
C GLY A 146 -5.35 19.56 12.53
N ASN A 147 -4.36 20.43 12.30
CA ASN A 147 -4.59 21.86 12.23
C ASN A 147 -5.46 22.21 11.01
N LEU A 148 -6.50 23.03 11.19
CA LEU A 148 -7.39 23.46 10.10
C LEU A 148 -6.73 24.37 9.04
N GLN A 149 -5.48 24.80 9.25
CA GLN A 149 -4.67 25.48 8.25
C GLN A 149 -3.93 24.52 7.32
N ASP A 150 -3.90 23.22 7.65
CA ASP A 150 -3.37 22.19 6.76
C ASP A 150 -4.25 22.08 5.50
N PRO A 151 -3.69 22.16 4.29
CA PRO A 151 -4.48 22.18 3.07
C PRO A 151 -5.38 20.96 2.89
N LEU A 152 -4.91 19.76 3.27
CA LEU A 152 -5.64 18.50 3.09
C LEU A 152 -6.73 18.36 4.17
N VAL A 153 -6.40 18.66 5.43
CA VAL A 153 -7.38 18.66 6.53
C VAL A 153 -8.46 19.70 6.26
N LYS A 154 -8.07 20.90 5.83
CA LYS A 154 -9.01 21.97 5.47
C LYS A 154 -9.98 21.50 4.40
N ALA A 155 -9.47 20.98 3.28
CA ALA A 155 -10.31 20.50 2.18
C ALA A 155 -11.29 19.40 2.62
N ALA A 156 -10.84 18.46 3.45
CA ALA A 156 -11.71 17.43 4.01
C ALA A 156 -12.81 18.02 4.90
N ILE A 157 -12.50 18.94 5.81
CA ILE A 157 -13.50 19.54 6.70
C ILE A 157 -14.48 20.44 5.94
N GLU A 158 -14.03 21.18 4.93
CA GLU A 158 -14.90 21.98 4.07
C GLU A 158 -15.92 21.09 3.35
N ASP A 159 -15.50 19.93 2.83
CA ASP A 159 -16.42 18.96 2.20
C ASP A 159 -17.36 18.30 3.22
N ILE A 160 -16.86 17.92 4.40
CA ILE A 160 -17.67 17.33 5.48
C ILE A 160 -18.77 18.28 5.95
N THR A 161 -18.46 19.57 6.09
CA THR A 161 -19.36 20.56 6.72
C THR A 161 -20.16 21.39 5.71
N GLY A 162 -19.79 21.35 4.43
CA GLY A 162 -20.34 22.23 3.39
C GLY A 162 -20.03 23.72 3.61
N SER A 163 -19.09 24.04 4.50
CA SER A 163 -18.77 25.41 4.92
C SER A 163 -17.31 25.70 4.69
N GLN A 164 -17.00 26.84 4.05
CA GLN A 164 -15.61 27.25 3.85
C GLN A 164 -14.96 27.67 5.18
N ILE A 165 -13.74 27.18 5.40
CA ILE A 165 -12.92 27.61 6.52
C ILE A 165 -12.22 28.91 6.11
N VAL A 166 -12.67 30.00 6.72
CA VAL A 166 -12.05 31.33 6.55
C VAL A 166 -10.72 31.35 7.29
N ALA A 167 -9.67 30.83 6.67
CA ALA A 167 -8.30 31.03 7.09
C ALA A 167 -7.80 32.39 6.59
N LEU A 168 -7.10 33.15 7.45
CA LEU A 168 -6.39 34.35 7.01
C LEU A 168 -5.41 33.94 5.90
N LYS A 169 -5.46 34.61 4.75
CA LYS A 169 -4.51 34.38 3.65
C LYS A 169 -3.09 34.66 4.16
N LYS A 170 -2.33 33.61 4.44
CA LYS A 170 -0.89 33.71 4.67
C LYS A 170 -0.20 33.51 3.32
N ALA A 171 0.77 34.36 3.00
CA ALA A 171 1.56 34.17 1.79
C ALA A 171 2.30 32.82 1.88
N ARG A 172 2.05 31.91 0.93
CA ARG A 172 2.87 30.71 0.76
C ARG A 172 4.25 31.15 0.29
N VAL A 173 5.27 30.92 1.10
CA VAL A 173 6.66 31.12 0.67
C VAL A 173 7.03 29.89 -0.14
N LYS A 174 7.15 30.04 -1.47
CA LYS A 174 7.61 28.96 -2.34
C LYS A 174 9.12 28.80 -2.16
N ILE A 175 9.52 27.94 -1.23
CA ILE A 175 10.92 27.57 -1.05
C ILE A 175 11.29 26.69 -2.25
N PRO A 176 12.35 27.00 -3.03
CA PRO A 176 12.80 26.10 -4.07
C PRO A 176 13.36 24.83 -3.42
N TYR A 177 12.84 23.68 -3.83
CA TYR A 177 13.31 22.38 -3.38
C TYR A 177 13.35 21.41 -4.55
N THR A 178 14.06 20.30 -4.38
CA THR A 178 14.04 19.16 -5.29
C THR A 178 13.83 17.92 -4.46
N ILE A 179 12.84 17.11 -4.83
CA ILE A 179 12.63 15.81 -4.21
C ILE A 179 13.70 14.86 -4.76
N PHE A 180 14.68 14.49 -3.94
CA PHE A 180 15.71 13.53 -4.30
C PHE A 180 15.27 12.10 -3.92
N ASP A 181 14.24 11.60 -4.60
CA ASP A 181 13.69 10.25 -4.38
C ASP A 181 13.18 9.98 -2.93
N ARG A 182 12.30 8.98 -2.80
CA ARG A 182 11.73 8.58 -1.51
C ARG A 182 12.73 7.66 -0.84
N GLY A 183 13.76 8.23 -0.23
CA GLY A 183 14.91 7.51 0.31
C GLY A 183 14.56 6.24 1.11
N PHE A 184 14.53 5.09 0.44
CA PHE A 184 14.60 3.77 1.06
C PHE A 184 16.03 3.22 0.96
N SER A 185 16.82 3.67 -0.02
CA SER A 185 18.25 3.36 -0.13
C SER A 185 18.93 4.20 -1.21
N LYS A 186 20.21 4.51 -1.03
CA LYS A 186 21.09 5.01 -2.11
C LYS A 186 21.24 4.02 -3.30
N TYR A 187 20.79 2.78 -3.14
CA TYR A 187 20.80 1.74 -4.18
C TYR A 187 19.44 1.53 -4.84
N ASP A 188 18.47 2.45 -4.69
CA ASP A 188 17.12 2.24 -5.21
C ASP A 188 17.10 1.99 -6.73
N ALA A 189 18.00 2.59 -7.50
CA ALA A 189 18.22 2.27 -8.92
C ALA A 189 18.60 0.79 -9.15
N ASN A 190 19.43 0.22 -8.28
CA ASN A 190 19.86 -1.18 -8.35
C ASN A 190 18.82 -2.16 -7.77
N LYS A 191 17.85 -1.68 -6.97
CA LYS A 191 16.78 -2.53 -6.41
C LYS A 191 15.67 -2.83 -7.41
N ARG A 192 15.53 -2.02 -8.46
CA ARG A 192 14.47 -2.16 -9.47
C ARG A 192 14.82 -3.20 -10.54
N GLU A 193 16.11 -3.43 -10.75
CA GLU A 193 16.62 -4.36 -11.76
C GLU A 193 17.48 -5.41 -11.06
N LEU A 194 16.97 -6.64 -10.96
CA LEU A 194 17.82 -7.77 -10.60
C LEU A 194 18.67 -8.10 -11.82
N LEU A 195 19.94 -7.67 -11.82
CA LEU A 195 20.91 -7.98 -12.87
C LEU A 195 21.31 -9.46 -12.77
N ILE A 196 20.41 -10.37 -13.17
CA ILE A 196 20.80 -11.75 -13.44
C ILE A 196 21.38 -11.76 -14.86
N ASP A 197 22.71 -11.87 -14.94
CA ASP A 197 23.35 -12.27 -16.18
C ASP A 197 22.96 -13.74 -16.41
N LEU A 198 21.96 -13.96 -17.29
CA LEU A 198 21.40 -15.28 -17.60
C LEU A 198 22.44 -16.14 -18.34
N LYS A 199 23.49 -16.57 -17.65
CA LYS A 199 24.31 -17.70 -18.10
C LYS A 199 23.60 -18.97 -17.71
N ASP A 200 22.87 -19.54 -18.67
CA ASP A 200 22.45 -20.95 -18.76
C ASP A 200 22.19 -21.65 -17.41
N PHE A 201 21.12 -21.25 -16.73
CA PHE A 201 20.55 -22.08 -15.66
C PHE A 201 19.81 -23.27 -16.29
N SER A 202 20.53 -24.36 -16.56
CA SER A 202 19.89 -25.66 -16.77
C SER A 202 19.43 -26.19 -15.41
N PHE A 203 18.14 -26.11 -15.12
CA PHE A 203 17.55 -26.84 -14.00
C PHE A 203 17.63 -28.33 -14.33
N SER A 204 18.58 -29.06 -13.75
CA SER A 204 18.49 -30.52 -13.71
C SER A 204 17.41 -30.88 -12.70
N GLU A 205 16.29 -31.42 -13.16
CA GLU A 205 15.32 -32.07 -12.29
C GLU A 205 16.02 -33.18 -11.50
N LYS A 206 15.93 -33.12 -10.18
CA LYS A 206 16.16 -34.23 -9.26
C LYS A 206 14.92 -34.42 -8.42
#